data_AF-A0A833VXC4-F1
#
_entry.id   AF-A0A833VXC4-F1
#
_cell.length_a   1.000
_cell.length_b   1.000
_cell.length_c   1.000
_cell.angle_alpha   90.00
_cell.angle_beta   90.00
_cell.angle_gamma   90.00
#
_symmetry.space_group_name_H-M   'P 1'
#
loop_
_entity.id
_entity.type
_entity.pdbx_description
1 polymer ?
#
loop_
_entity_poly.entity_id
_entity_poly.type
_entity_poly.pdbx_seq_one_letter_code
_entity_poly.pdbx_strand_id
1 'polypeptide(L)'
;MEDAEADNFFWKHADLEWSEWINENLKRGANNMMIPLLEDKSYMLPYIVASWEKRAQRPELVYQFPKPPISGISQYFRWIRWAKERVQLLMDTQLEAVPKCVRPEGQDYPTFYMSFQTRLVNYLLEDYSQEFLLETITEDLYKWLVENKNNDDTLLEVLRNSQAAFDLVVKSWVKRAGDLFTYEKPKYLYHFEPNRFVTLFLYLNDCPEGGETIFPYSNERLVTGIEREGMDECSDGLAVPPVKLTASLFYAQTPMNGLDPSSLHGGCPPAKGIKFGANSFMWNADADEGANAWGLSEDIKARGNPVILV
;
A
#
# COMPACT_ATOMS: atom_id res chain seq x y z
N MET A 1 -15.92 -13.78 19.32
CA MET A 1 -14.93 -13.34 20.33
C MET A 1 -13.99 -14.47 20.71
N GLU A 2 -14.47 -15.62 21.18
CA GLU A 2 -13.61 -16.77 21.54
C GLU A 2 -12.56 -17.15 20.46
N ASP A 3 -12.97 -17.27 19.18
CA ASP A 3 -12.02 -17.59 18.10
C ASP A 3 -11.04 -16.44 17.83
N ALA A 4 -11.52 -15.20 17.95
CA ALA A 4 -10.69 -14.01 17.75
C ALA A 4 -9.63 -13.86 18.84
N GLU A 5 -9.97 -14.21 20.09
CA GLU A 5 -9.03 -14.25 21.22
C GLU A 5 -7.99 -15.36 21.05
N ALA A 6 -8.42 -16.57 20.68
CA ALA A 6 -7.52 -17.71 20.47
C ALA A 6 -6.45 -17.42 19.41
N ASP A 7 -6.78 -16.65 18.38
CA ASP A 7 -5.87 -16.32 17.28
C ASP A 7 -5.21 -14.94 17.40
N ASN A 8 -5.41 -14.19 18.49
CA ASN A 8 -5.00 -12.78 18.62
C ASN A 8 -5.44 -11.92 17.41
N PHE A 9 -6.65 -12.17 16.89
CA PHE A 9 -7.17 -11.63 15.64
C PHE A 9 -7.10 -10.10 15.59
N PHE A 10 -7.64 -9.43 16.62
CA PHE A 10 -7.69 -7.96 16.64
C PHE A 10 -6.31 -7.32 16.72
N TRP A 11 -5.37 -7.93 17.46
CA TRP A 11 -3.98 -7.48 17.48
C TRP A 11 -3.33 -7.61 16.10
N LYS A 12 -3.52 -8.76 15.42
CA LYS A 12 -2.97 -9.03 14.07
C LYS A 12 -3.48 -8.08 12.99
N HIS A 13 -4.55 -7.33 13.27
CA HIS A 13 -5.15 -6.38 12.34
C HIS A 13 -5.12 -4.93 12.86
N ALA A 14 -4.42 -4.64 13.98
CA ALA A 14 -4.42 -3.32 14.64
C ALA A 14 -5.82 -2.78 15.00
N ASP A 15 -6.75 -3.67 15.37
CA ASP A 15 -8.15 -3.35 15.63
C ASP A 15 -8.54 -3.67 17.09
N LEU A 16 -7.65 -3.42 18.05
CA LEU A 16 -7.90 -3.68 19.47
C LEU A 16 -9.11 -2.89 20.00
N GLU A 17 -9.28 -1.63 19.60
CA GLU A 17 -10.43 -0.80 19.96
C GLU A 17 -11.76 -1.45 19.52
N TRP A 18 -11.77 -2.11 18.37
CA TRP A 18 -12.93 -2.86 17.89
C TRP A 18 -13.22 -4.10 18.74
N SER A 19 -12.19 -4.76 19.27
CA SER A 19 -12.38 -5.85 20.25
C SER A 19 -13.12 -5.35 21.49
N GLU A 20 -12.70 -4.20 22.04
CA GLU A 20 -13.32 -3.58 23.21
C GLU A 20 -14.75 -3.17 22.92
N TRP A 21 -14.97 -2.47 21.81
CA TRP A 21 -16.30 -2.05 21.36
C TRP A 21 -17.26 -3.23 21.18
N ILE A 22 -16.81 -4.32 20.53
CA ILE A 22 -17.63 -5.52 20.34
C ILE A 22 -17.97 -6.14 21.70
N ASN A 23 -16.98 -6.32 22.58
CA ASN A 23 -17.19 -6.92 23.89
C ASN A 23 -18.14 -6.10 24.77
N GLU A 24 -18.01 -4.77 24.78
CA GLU A 24 -18.90 -3.89 25.54
C GLU A 24 -20.34 -3.97 25.03
N ASN A 25 -20.54 -3.90 23.72
CA ASN A 25 -21.88 -3.95 23.13
C ASN A 25 -22.54 -5.33 23.30
N LEU A 26 -21.77 -6.42 23.23
CA LEU A 26 -22.27 -7.76 23.57
C LEU A 26 -22.73 -7.84 25.04
N LYS A 27 -21.95 -7.30 25.99
CA LYS A 27 -22.33 -7.24 27.41
C LYS A 27 -23.61 -6.44 27.65
N ARG A 28 -23.82 -5.37 26.88
CA ARG A 28 -25.02 -4.52 26.95
C ARG A 28 -26.24 -5.13 26.27
N GLY A 29 -26.09 -6.26 25.55
CA GLY A 29 -27.16 -6.84 24.74
C GLY A 29 -27.60 -5.92 23.60
N ALA A 30 -26.66 -5.16 23.02
CA ALA A 30 -26.93 -4.23 21.93
C ALA A 30 -27.41 -4.99 20.68
N ASN A 31 -28.36 -4.37 19.96
CA ASN A 31 -28.86 -4.89 18.68
C ASN A 31 -28.17 -4.19 17.50
N ASN A 32 -28.23 -4.78 16.31
CA ASN A 32 -27.74 -4.20 15.05
C ASN A 32 -26.23 -3.89 15.00
N MET A 33 -25.41 -4.56 15.81
CA MET A 33 -23.94 -4.34 15.82
C MET A 33 -23.26 -4.63 14.47
N MET A 34 -23.86 -5.49 13.62
CA MET A 34 -23.27 -5.87 12.33
C MET A 34 -23.21 -4.71 11.34
N ILE A 35 -24.15 -3.76 11.39
CA ILE A 35 -24.17 -2.63 10.45
C ILE A 35 -22.93 -1.73 10.64
N PRO A 36 -22.71 -1.10 11.81
CA PRO A 36 -21.55 -0.24 12.02
C PRO A 36 -20.23 -1.01 11.92
N LEU A 37 -20.22 -2.30 12.32
CA LEU A 37 -19.03 -3.13 12.18
C LEU A 37 -18.65 -3.36 10.71
N LEU A 38 -19.62 -3.66 9.84
CA LEU A 38 -19.33 -3.91 8.44
C LEU A 38 -19.14 -2.63 7.62
N GLU A 39 -19.64 -1.49 8.09
CA GLU A 39 -19.35 -0.19 7.49
C GLU A 39 -17.87 0.17 7.62
N ASP A 40 -17.27 -0.02 8.80
CA ASP A 40 -15.85 0.32 9.02
C ASP A 40 -14.89 -0.86 8.78
N LYS A 41 -15.32 -2.07 9.11
CA LYS A 41 -14.50 -3.28 9.14
C LYS A 41 -15.12 -4.42 8.34
N SER A 42 -15.61 -4.12 7.14
CA SER A 42 -16.21 -5.09 6.20
C SER A 42 -15.34 -6.34 5.97
N TYR A 43 -14.01 -6.21 6.03
CA TYR A 43 -13.07 -7.31 5.88
C TYR A 43 -13.22 -8.39 6.97
N MET A 44 -13.85 -8.09 8.11
CA MET A 44 -14.11 -9.05 9.19
C MET A 44 -15.21 -10.06 8.84
N LEU A 45 -16.06 -9.78 7.85
CA LEU A 45 -17.23 -10.61 7.51
C LEU A 45 -16.87 -12.08 7.24
N PRO A 46 -15.86 -12.43 6.43
CA PRO A 46 -15.49 -13.83 6.23
C PRO A 46 -15.09 -14.55 7.52
N TYR A 47 -14.44 -13.86 8.46
CA TYR A 47 -14.05 -14.44 9.75
C TYR A 47 -15.24 -14.63 10.68
N ILE A 48 -16.20 -13.70 10.66
CA ILE A 48 -17.46 -13.81 11.41
C ILE A 48 -18.26 -15.02 10.90
N VAL A 49 -18.38 -15.16 9.57
CA VAL A 49 -19.08 -16.30 8.95
C VAL A 49 -18.37 -17.62 9.28
N ALA A 50 -17.04 -17.69 9.15
CA ALA A 50 -16.29 -18.90 9.50
C ALA A 50 -16.45 -19.28 10.99
N SER A 51 -16.47 -18.29 11.88
CA SER A 51 -16.71 -18.48 13.31
C SER A 51 -18.12 -19.02 13.58
N TRP A 52 -19.13 -18.56 12.85
CA TRP A 52 -20.50 -19.08 12.92
C TRP A 52 -20.60 -20.51 12.34
N GLU A 53 -20.01 -20.79 11.18
CA GLU A 53 -20.01 -22.11 10.53
C GLU A 53 -19.41 -23.19 11.45
N LYS A 54 -18.30 -22.87 12.13
CA LYS A 54 -17.65 -23.74 13.13
C LYS A 54 -18.60 -24.16 14.25
N ARG A 55 -19.51 -23.27 14.66
CA ARG A 55 -20.52 -23.53 15.70
C ARG A 55 -21.77 -24.21 15.14
N ALA A 56 -22.15 -23.89 13.91
CA ALA A 56 -23.32 -24.48 13.26
C ALA A 56 -23.11 -25.98 12.95
N GLN A 57 -21.88 -26.40 12.64
CA GLN A 57 -21.51 -27.79 12.38
C GLN A 57 -22.36 -28.47 11.29
N ARG A 58 -22.74 -27.71 10.27
CA ARG A 58 -23.53 -28.15 9.13
C ARG A 58 -22.74 -27.95 7.84
N PRO A 59 -22.30 -29.01 7.16
CA PRO A 59 -21.59 -28.91 5.88
C PRO A 59 -22.38 -28.13 4.81
N GLU A 60 -23.72 -28.20 4.86
CA GLU A 60 -24.62 -27.48 3.96
C GLU A 60 -24.65 -25.95 4.18
N LEU A 61 -24.10 -25.47 5.30
CA LEU A 61 -24.06 -24.04 5.64
C LEU A 61 -22.68 -23.40 5.36
N VAL A 62 -21.73 -24.15 4.81
CA VAL A 62 -20.40 -23.62 4.44
C VAL A 62 -20.54 -22.70 3.23
N TYR A 63 -20.29 -21.42 3.45
CA TYR A 63 -20.36 -20.36 2.45
C TYR A 63 -18.99 -20.08 1.86
N GLN A 64 -18.86 -20.27 0.55
CA GLN A 64 -17.66 -19.88 -0.18
C GLN A 64 -17.80 -18.46 -0.70
N PHE A 65 -17.09 -17.52 -0.07
CA PHE A 65 -17.02 -16.15 -0.57
C PHE A 65 -16.46 -16.13 -2.00
N PRO A 66 -17.10 -15.39 -2.93
CA PRO A 66 -16.52 -15.19 -4.24
C PRO A 66 -15.19 -14.48 -4.08
N LYS A 67 -14.15 -14.99 -4.74
CA LYS A 67 -12.84 -14.33 -4.72
C LYS A 67 -13.00 -12.97 -5.39
N PRO A 68 -12.69 -11.87 -4.70
CA PRO A 68 -12.72 -10.58 -5.36
C PRO A 68 -11.71 -10.64 -6.52
N PRO A 69 -12.07 -10.11 -7.68
CA PRO A 69 -11.11 -9.95 -8.74
C PRO A 69 -9.92 -9.08 -8.29
N ILE A 70 -8.76 -9.29 -8.93
CA ILE A 70 -7.53 -8.57 -8.60
C ILE A 70 -7.73 -7.07 -8.91
N SER A 71 -7.39 -6.21 -7.96
CA SER A 71 -7.44 -4.75 -8.13
C SER A 71 -6.65 -4.28 -9.36
N GLY A 72 -7.25 -3.37 -10.15
CA GLY A 72 -6.59 -2.74 -11.28
C GLY A 72 -5.33 -1.97 -10.87
N ILE A 73 -5.32 -1.40 -9.67
CA ILE A 73 -4.16 -0.72 -9.08
C ILE A 73 -3.00 -1.71 -8.87
N SER A 74 -3.28 -2.89 -8.30
CA SER A 74 -2.25 -3.90 -8.09
C SER A 74 -1.68 -4.42 -9.41
N GLN A 75 -2.54 -4.58 -10.41
CA GLN A 75 -2.09 -4.94 -11.76
C GLN A 75 -1.20 -3.85 -12.36
N TYR A 76 -1.55 -2.58 -12.19
CA TYR A 76 -0.75 -1.44 -12.65
C TYR A 76 0.63 -1.41 -12.02
N PHE A 77 0.74 -1.44 -10.69
CA PHE A 77 2.03 -1.37 -10.02
C PHE A 77 2.92 -2.57 -10.34
N ARG A 78 2.34 -3.77 -10.46
CA ARG A 78 3.07 -4.94 -10.95
C ARG A 78 3.52 -4.77 -12.39
N TRP A 79 2.64 -4.27 -13.26
CA TRP A 79 2.94 -4.08 -14.68
C TRP A 79 4.08 -3.09 -14.88
N ILE A 80 4.13 -1.98 -14.12
CA ILE A 80 5.27 -1.04 -14.17
C ILE A 80 6.58 -1.76 -13.87
N ARG A 81 6.65 -2.55 -12.80
CA ARG A 81 7.85 -3.33 -12.46
C ARG A 81 8.24 -4.27 -13.60
N TRP A 82 7.29 -5.07 -14.09
CA TRP A 82 7.51 -5.97 -15.21
C TRP A 82 8.00 -5.24 -16.46
N ALA A 83 7.40 -4.09 -16.78
CA ALA A 83 7.71 -3.31 -17.97
C ALA A 83 9.13 -2.73 -17.87
N LYS A 84 9.55 -2.23 -16.70
CA LYS A 84 10.94 -1.79 -16.45
C LYS A 84 11.94 -2.93 -16.63
N GLU A 85 11.69 -4.08 -16.00
CA GLU A 85 12.54 -5.27 -16.13
C GLU A 85 12.62 -5.73 -17.60
N ARG A 86 11.50 -5.64 -18.33
CA ARG A 86 11.43 -5.97 -19.75
C ARG A 86 12.22 -4.97 -20.61
N VAL A 87 12.11 -3.66 -20.35
CA VAL A 87 12.90 -2.63 -21.04
C VAL A 87 14.39 -2.91 -20.85
N GLN A 88 14.83 -3.14 -19.61
CA GLN A 88 16.24 -3.41 -19.31
C GLN A 88 16.75 -4.66 -20.06
N LEU A 89 16.03 -5.78 -19.96
CA LEU A 89 16.38 -7.01 -20.66
C LEU A 89 16.50 -6.81 -22.18
N LEU A 90 15.57 -6.05 -22.78
CA LEU A 90 15.57 -5.78 -24.21
C LEU A 90 16.68 -4.80 -24.63
N MET A 91 17.02 -3.83 -23.79
CA MET A 91 18.16 -2.94 -24.03
C MET A 91 19.48 -3.72 -24.04
N ASP A 92 19.63 -4.71 -23.16
CA ASP A 92 20.84 -5.53 -23.06
C ASP A 92 20.96 -6.56 -24.20
N THR A 93 19.84 -7.00 -24.78
CA THR A 93 19.81 -8.10 -25.76
C THR A 93 19.48 -7.68 -27.19
N GLN A 94 18.64 -6.67 -27.38
CA GLN A 94 18.14 -6.20 -28.68
C GLN A 94 17.74 -4.72 -28.65
N LEU A 95 18.71 -3.84 -28.39
CA LEU A 95 18.51 -2.39 -28.24
C LEU A 95 17.68 -1.74 -29.36
N GLU A 96 17.91 -2.13 -30.63
CA GLU A 96 17.19 -1.57 -31.79
C GLU A 96 15.70 -1.90 -31.78
N ALA A 97 15.29 -2.97 -31.09
CA ALA A 97 13.89 -3.35 -30.95
C ALA A 97 13.17 -2.56 -29.84
N VAL A 98 13.88 -1.74 -29.06
CA VAL A 98 13.30 -0.90 -28.00
C VAL A 98 13.11 0.54 -28.52
N PRO A 99 11.87 1.00 -28.73
CA PRO A 99 11.61 2.37 -29.17
C PRO A 99 12.21 3.40 -28.21
N LYS A 100 12.75 4.51 -28.74
CA LYS A 100 13.38 5.55 -27.91
C LYS A 100 12.43 6.13 -26.86
N CYS A 101 11.13 6.21 -27.15
CA CYS A 101 10.15 6.74 -26.22
C CYS A 101 9.96 5.86 -24.97
N VAL A 102 10.25 4.55 -25.03
CA VAL A 102 10.12 3.61 -23.89
C VAL A 102 11.44 3.29 -23.21
N ARG A 103 12.57 3.88 -23.64
CA ARG A 103 13.87 3.78 -22.95
C ARG A 103 13.89 4.69 -21.72
N PRO A 104 14.79 4.51 -20.72
CA PRO A 104 14.78 5.27 -19.46
C PRO A 104 14.60 6.80 -19.59
N GLU A 105 15.20 7.41 -20.61
CA GLU A 105 15.12 8.85 -20.89
C GLU A 105 13.84 9.27 -21.64
N GLY A 106 13.12 8.30 -22.19
CA GLY A 106 11.90 8.48 -22.95
C GLY A 106 10.68 8.83 -22.08
N GLN A 107 9.73 9.50 -22.70
CA GLN A 107 8.48 9.96 -22.07
C GLN A 107 7.51 8.81 -21.72
N ASP A 108 7.61 7.68 -22.43
CA ASP A 108 6.76 6.50 -22.31
C ASP A 108 7.45 5.38 -21.53
N TYR A 109 8.61 5.64 -20.94
CA TYR A 109 9.22 4.66 -20.03
C TYR A 109 8.36 4.51 -18.77
N PRO A 110 8.03 3.28 -18.38
CA PRO A 110 7.12 2.99 -17.28
C PRO A 110 7.67 3.53 -15.96
N THR A 111 6.89 4.37 -15.28
CA THR A 111 7.19 4.92 -13.95
C THR A 111 5.91 5.09 -13.12
N PHE A 112 6.02 5.33 -11.82
CA PHE A 112 4.85 5.77 -11.02
C PHE A 112 4.57 7.27 -11.14
N TYR A 113 5.42 8.01 -11.84
CA TYR A 113 5.30 9.45 -11.98
C TYR A 113 3.98 9.91 -12.58
N MET A 114 3.46 11.02 -12.08
CA MET A 114 2.19 11.59 -12.53
C MET A 114 2.17 11.87 -14.04
N SER A 115 3.26 12.41 -14.60
CA SER A 115 3.34 12.68 -16.04
C SER A 115 3.20 11.42 -16.90
N PHE A 116 3.65 10.26 -16.42
CA PHE A 116 3.43 8.98 -17.10
C PHE A 116 1.98 8.52 -16.95
N GLN A 117 1.40 8.64 -15.75
CA GLN A 117 -0.01 8.32 -15.50
C GLN A 117 -0.95 9.16 -16.39
N THR A 118 -0.73 10.47 -16.47
CA THR A 118 -1.51 11.38 -17.32
C THR A 118 -1.36 11.02 -18.81
N ARG A 119 -0.16 10.61 -19.26
CA ARG A 119 0.03 10.11 -20.64
C ARG A 119 -0.81 8.87 -20.91
N LEU A 120 -0.82 7.91 -19.99
CA LEU A 120 -1.65 6.70 -20.12
C LEU A 120 -3.15 7.01 -20.19
N VAL A 121 -3.63 7.98 -19.39
CA VAL A 121 -5.02 8.47 -19.46
C VAL A 121 -5.32 9.08 -20.84
N ASN A 122 -4.44 9.92 -21.36
CA ASN A 122 -4.62 10.50 -22.69
C ASN A 122 -4.60 9.42 -23.78
N TYR A 123 -3.74 8.41 -23.68
CA TYR A 123 -3.71 7.29 -24.63
C TYR A 123 -4.99 6.46 -24.60
N LEU A 124 -5.56 6.24 -23.42
CA LEU A 124 -6.86 5.59 -23.27
C LEU A 124 -7.97 6.37 -24.00
N LEU A 125 -7.99 7.70 -23.87
CA LEU A 125 -8.97 8.56 -24.53
C LEU A 125 -8.72 8.72 -26.05
N GLU A 126 -7.47 8.60 -26.50
CA GLU A 126 -7.09 8.68 -27.92
C GLU A 126 -7.36 7.39 -28.69
N ASP A 127 -7.11 6.23 -28.07
CA ASP A 127 -7.12 4.94 -28.76
C ASP A 127 -8.50 4.28 -28.84
N TYR A 128 -9.45 4.71 -28.00
CA TYR A 128 -10.77 4.11 -27.88
C TYR A 128 -11.88 5.14 -28.10
N SER A 129 -12.96 4.74 -28.78
CA SER A 129 -14.10 5.63 -28.99
C SER A 129 -14.87 5.85 -27.68
N GLN A 130 -15.59 6.97 -27.59
CA GLN A 130 -16.45 7.27 -26.46
C GLN A 130 -17.47 6.16 -26.20
N GLU A 131 -18.09 5.62 -27.26
CA GLU A 131 -19.10 4.56 -27.16
C GLU A 131 -18.50 3.29 -26.54
N PHE A 132 -17.30 2.89 -26.98
CA PHE A 132 -16.61 1.73 -26.44
C PHE A 132 -16.22 1.92 -24.97
N LEU A 133 -15.74 3.12 -24.60
CA LEU A 133 -15.39 3.43 -23.22
C LEU A 133 -16.63 3.42 -22.32
N LEU A 134 -17.76 4.00 -22.75
CA LEU A 134 -19.03 3.97 -22.01
C LEU A 134 -19.61 2.55 -21.82
N GLU A 135 -19.28 1.61 -22.71
CA GLU A 135 -19.65 0.20 -22.55
C GLU A 135 -18.69 -0.56 -21.62
N THR A 136 -17.41 -0.15 -21.57
CA THR A 136 -16.35 -0.85 -20.83
C THR A 136 -16.22 -0.37 -19.39
N ILE A 137 -16.45 0.93 -19.16
CA ILE A 137 -16.49 1.57 -17.84
C ILE A 137 -17.89 2.16 -17.62
N THR A 138 -18.23 2.55 -16.39
CA THR A 138 -19.55 3.16 -16.13
C THR A 138 -19.64 4.56 -16.73
N GLU A 139 -20.85 5.01 -17.08
CA GLU A 139 -21.09 6.36 -17.61
C GLU A 139 -20.58 7.45 -16.65
N ASP A 140 -20.84 7.28 -15.35
CA ASP A 140 -20.37 8.19 -14.31
C ASP A 140 -18.84 8.25 -14.24
N LEU A 141 -18.17 7.10 -14.33
CA LEU A 141 -16.71 7.03 -14.32
C LEU A 141 -16.10 7.66 -15.58
N TYR A 142 -16.73 7.49 -16.74
CA TYR A 142 -16.28 8.12 -17.98
C TYR A 142 -16.37 9.64 -17.93
N LYS A 143 -17.52 10.18 -17.47
CA LYS A 143 -17.68 11.64 -17.31
C LYS A 143 -16.63 12.20 -16.35
N TRP A 144 -16.46 11.55 -15.20
CA TRP A 144 -15.45 11.91 -14.22
C TRP A 144 -14.04 11.87 -14.82
N LEU A 145 -13.68 10.82 -15.56
CA LEU A 145 -12.38 10.67 -16.24
C LEU A 145 -12.11 11.84 -17.19
N VAL A 146 -13.09 12.22 -18.02
CA VAL A 146 -12.92 13.31 -19.00
C VAL A 146 -12.72 14.66 -18.31
N GLU A 147 -13.48 14.92 -17.24
CA GLU A 147 -13.37 16.15 -16.44
C GLU A 147 -12.03 16.24 -15.69
N ASN A 148 -11.53 15.10 -15.22
CA ASN A 148 -10.35 15.02 -14.35
C ASN A 148 -9.07 14.58 -15.09
N LYS A 149 -9.06 14.38 -16.41
CA LYS A 149 -7.93 13.77 -17.16
C LYS A 149 -6.52 14.33 -16.90
N ASN A 150 -6.42 15.57 -16.40
CA ASN A 150 -5.17 16.26 -16.08
C ASN A 150 -4.90 16.39 -14.57
N ASN A 151 -5.79 15.87 -13.72
CA ASN A 151 -5.66 15.89 -12.27
C ASN A 151 -4.81 14.72 -11.80
N ASP A 152 -4.25 14.88 -10.61
CA ASP A 152 -3.49 13.85 -9.93
C ASP A 152 -4.34 12.60 -9.67
N ASP A 153 -3.72 11.42 -9.74
CA ASP A 153 -4.30 10.10 -9.45
C ASP A 153 -5.49 9.67 -10.32
N THR A 154 -5.80 10.40 -11.38
CA THR A 154 -6.92 10.08 -12.30
C THR A 154 -6.84 8.65 -12.83
N LEU A 155 -5.64 8.19 -13.20
CA LEU A 155 -5.44 6.81 -13.64
C LEU A 155 -5.77 5.83 -12.52
N LEU A 156 -5.24 6.06 -11.32
CA LEU A 156 -5.44 5.15 -10.18
C LEU A 156 -6.92 5.06 -9.79
N GLU A 157 -7.66 6.17 -9.86
CA GLU A 157 -9.10 6.18 -9.57
C GLU A 157 -9.91 5.43 -10.63
N VAL A 158 -9.57 5.57 -11.92
CA VAL A 158 -10.17 4.75 -12.98
C VAL A 158 -9.89 3.26 -12.74
N LEU A 159 -8.66 2.90 -12.39
CA LEU A 159 -8.26 1.51 -12.13
C LEU A 159 -8.87 0.93 -10.84
N ARG A 160 -9.19 1.79 -9.86
CA ARG A 160 -9.90 1.41 -8.63
C ARG A 160 -11.34 1.01 -8.93
N ASN A 161 -11.99 1.72 -9.84
CA ASN A 161 -13.41 1.57 -10.16
C ASN A 161 -13.68 0.70 -11.40
N SER A 162 -12.68 0.39 -12.22
CA SER A 162 -12.82 -0.54 -13.35
C SER A 162 -11.55 -1.37 -13.60
N GLN A 163 -11.68 -2.68 -13.50
CA GLN A 163 -10.60 -3.62 -13.84
C GLN A 163 -10.40 -3.75 -15.35
N ALA A 164 -11.46 -3.57 -16.14
CA ALA A 164 -11.35 -3.62 -17.59
C ALA A 164 -10.48 -2.46 -18.11
N ALA A 165 -10.49 -1.31 -17.43
CA ALA A 165 -9.68 -0.16 -17.78
C ALA A 165 -8.16 -0.47 -17.76
N PHE A 166 -7.70 -1.34 -16.86
CA PHE A 166 -6.29 -1.76 -16.85
C PHE A 166 -5.86 -2.38 -18.18
N ASP A 167 -6.68 -3.28 -18.74
CA ASP A 167 -6.36 -3.96 -20.00
C ASP A 167 -6.30 -2.97 -21.17
N LEU A 168 -7.16 -1.96 -21.17
CA LEU A 168 -7.18 -0.91 -22.18
C LEU A 168 -5.93 -0.03 -22.08
N VAL A 169 -5.58 0.41 -20.87
CA VAL A 169 -4.40 1.24 -20.61
C VAL A 169 -3.12 0.54 -21.06
N VAL A 170 -2.95 -0.73 -20.69
CA VAL A 170 -1.76 -1.50 -21.10
C VAL A 170 -1.73 -1.70 -22.61
N LYS A 171 -2.87 -2.01 -23.26
CA LYS A 171 -2.93 -2.13 -24.73
C LYS A 171 -2.57 -0.83 -25.44
N SER A 172 -3.05 0.31 -24.94
CA SER A 172 -2.69 1.63 -25.43
C SER A 172 -1.19 1.91 -25.32
N TRP A 173 -0.57 1.55 -24.21
CA TRP A 173 0.88 1.68 -24.08
C TRP A 173 1.64 0.71 -25.01
N VAL A 174 1.21 -0.55 -25.09
CA VAL A 174 1.81 -1.56 -25.99
C VAL A 174 1.72 -1.16 -27.46
N LYS A 175 0.66 -0.48 -27.90
CA LYS A 175 0.55 0.10 -29.25
C LYS A 175 1.72 1.03 -29.61
N ARG A 176 2.31 1.70 -28.60
CA ARG A 176 3.46 2.59 -28.75
C ARG A 176 4.80 1.88 -28.49
N ALA A 177 4.82 0.92 -27.56
CA ALA A 177 6.01 0.17 -27.16
C ALA A 177 6.38 -0.98 -28.12
N GLY A 178 5.40 -1.57 -28.80
CA GLY A 178 5.53 -2.71 -29.69
C GLY A 178 5.24 -4.07 -29.03
N ASP A 179 5.06 -5.11 -29.86
CA ASP A 179 4.57 -6.44 -29.44
C ASP A 179 5.50 -7.18 -28.47
N LEU A 180 6.79 -6.83 -28.43
CA LEU A 180 7.75 -7.38 -27.47
C LEU A 180 7.39 -7.04 -26.01
N PHE A 181 6.46 -6.09 -25.83
CA PHE A 181 5.94 -5.63 -24.56
C PHE A 181 4.48 -6.06 -24.30
N THR A 182 3.95 -7.06 -25.02
CA THR A 182 2.66 -7.66 -24.64
C THR A 182 2.73 -8.26 -23.23
N TYR A 183 1.84 -7.79 -22.34
CA TYR A 183 1.79 -8.21 -20.95
C TYR A 183 0.72 -9.29 -20.74
N GLU A 184 1.12 -10.42 -20.14
CA GLU A 184 0.18 -11.44 -19.68
C GLU A 184 -0.14 -11.24 -18.20
N LYS A 185 -1.42 -11.00 -17.89
CA LYS A 185 -1.86 -10.80 -16.52
C LYS A 185 -1.68 -12.08 -15.70
N PRO A 186 -1.12 -11.99 -14.49
CA PRO A 186 -1.12 -13.12 -13.57
C PRO A 186 -2.53 -13.51 -13.14
N LYS A 187 -2.74 -14.82 -13.00
CA LYS A 187 -3.96 -15.37 -12.39
C LYS A 187 -4.05 -15.10 -10.89
N TYR A 188 -2.90 -14.95 -10.22
CA TYR A 188 -2.80 -14.72 -8.79
C TYR A 188 -1.83 -13.57 -8.54
N LEU A 189 -2.31 -12.56 -7.84
CA LEU A 189 -1.52 -11.39 -7.46
C LEU A 189 -1.99 -10.94 -6.07
N TYR A 190 -1.04 -10.88 -5.14
CA TYR A 190 -1.26 -10.17 -3.88
C TYR A 190 -1.26 -8.67 -4.14
N HIS A 191 -2.06 -7.95 -3.36
CA HIS A 191 -2.07 -6.50 -3.44
C HIS A 191 -0.66 -5.96 -3.22
N PHE A 192 -0.25 -5.04 -4.09
CA PHE A 192 1.05 -4.40 -4.04
C PHE A 192 0.86 -2.93 -4.40
N GLU A 193 1.48 -2.07 -3.61
CA GLU A 193 1.63 -0.64 -3.83
C GLU A 193 3.04 -0.21 -3.42
N PRO A 194 3.62 0.83 -4.05
CA PRO A 194 4.90 1.39 -3.63
C PRO A 194 4.79 1.86 -2.18
N ASN A 195 5.60 1.31 -1.29
CA ASN A 195 5.58 1.68 0.12
C ASN A 195 6.97 1.49 0.75
N ARG A 196 7.17 2.08 1.92
CA ARG A 196 8.35 1.87 2.75
C ARG A 196 8.31 0.43 3.24
N PHE A 197 9.34 -0.35 2.87
CA PHE A 197 9.48 -1.75 3.25
C PHE A 197 10.18 -1.89 4.60
N VAL A 198 11.26 -1.13 4.79
CA VAL A 198 12.10 -1.16 6.00
C VAL A 198 12.42 0.26 6.43
N THR A 199 12.40 0.48 7.75
CA THR A 199 12.88 1.72 8.36
C THR A 199 14.11 1.43 9.20
N LEU A 200 15.16 2.22 8.99
CA LEU A 200 16.33 2.30 9.85
C LEU A 200 16.32 3.66 10.55
N PHE A 201 16.08 3.66 11.87
CA PHE A 201 16.14 4.85 12.71
C PHE A 201 17.49 4.90 13.43
N LEU A 202 18.30 5.91 13.13
CA LEU A 202 19.63 6.15 13.73
C LEU A 202 19.53 7.13 14.90
N TYR A 203 20.10 6.78 16.05
CA TYR A 203 20.18 7.66 17.21
C TYR A 203 21.48 8.48 17.19
N LEU A 204 21.36 9.80 17.01
CA LEU A 204 22.52 10.69 16.80
C LEU A 204 23.13 11.20 18.13
N ASN A 205 22.41 11.05 19.24
CA ASN A 205 22.87 11.37 20.59
C ASN A 205 22.15 10.53 21.65
N ASP A 206 22.68 10.53 22.87
CA ASP A 206 22.01 9.95 24.03
C ASP A 206 20.88 10.88 24.50
N CYS A 207 19.73 10.31 24.87
CA CYS A 207 18.70 11.01 25.64
C CYS A 207 18.64 10.38 27.05
N PRO A 208 19.02 11.11 28.10
CA PRO A 208 19.12 10.54 29.45
C PRO A 208 17.81 10.00 30.03
N GLU A 209 16.67 10.57 29.66
CA GLU A 209 15.36 10.15 30.17
C GLU A 209 14.26 10.41 29.14
N GLY A 210 13.39 9.43 28.92
CA GLY A 210 12.39 9.45 27.86
C GLY A 210 13.01 9.32 26.47
N GLY A 211 12.30 9.79 25.45
CA GLY A 211 12.84 9.80 24.09
C GLY A 211 12.95 8.42 23.43
N GLU A 212 12.32 7.38 23.98
CA GLU A 212 12.34 6.04 23.42
C GLU A 212 11.67 6.01 22.03
N THR A 213 12.07 5.06 21.19
CA THR A 213 11.24 4.63 20.06
C THR A 213 10.37 3.49 20.55
N ILE A 214 9.06 3.69 20.54
CA ILE A 214 8.09 2.73 21.07
C ILE A 214 7.46 1.93 19.93
N PHE A 215 7.18 0.65 20.18
CA PHE A 215 6.41 -0.26 19.33
C PHE A 215 5.26 -0.83 20.15
N PRO A 216 4.10 -0.15 20.19
CA PRO A 216 3.03 -0.45 21.14
C PRO A 216 2.48 -1.87 20.99
N TYR A 217 2.47 -2.40 19.76
CA TYR A 217 1.99 -3.75 19.48
C TYR A 217 3.07 -4.83 19.66
N SER A 218 4.33 -4.51 19.93
CA SER A 218 5.34 -5.52 20.14
C SER A 218 5.30 -6.07 21.58
N ASN A 219 5.10 -7.38 21.72
CA ASN A 219 4.96 -8.07 23.01
C ASN A 219 6.29 -8.23 23.78
N GLU A 220 7.39 -7.78 23.23
CA GLU A 220 8.73 -7.93 23.81
C GLU A 220 9.11 -6.70 24.63
N ARG A 221 8.51 -6.53 25.81
CA ARG A 221 8.92 -5.51 26.77
C ARG A 221 9.76 -6.13 27.89
N LEU A 222 11.07 -5.85 27.89
CA LEU A 222 11.99 -6.33 28.93
C LEU A 222 11.81 -5.57 30.27
N VAL A 223 11.20 -4.39 30.26
CA VAL A 223 11.00 -3.53 31.45
C VAL A 223 9.56 -3.02 31.51
N THR A 224 8.75 -3.57 32.42
CA THR A 224 7.33 -3.22 32.63
C THR A 224 7.14 -2.23 33.79
N GLY A 225 6.00 -1.53 33.84
CA GLY A 225 5.65 -0.63 34.96
C GLY A 225 6.28 0.75 34.91
N ILE A 226 6.69 1.20 33.72
CA ILE A 226 7.11 2.58 33.47
C ILE A 226 5.90 3.33 32.95
N GLU A 227 5.39 4.27 33.75
CA GLU A 227 4.39 5.23 33.30
C GLU A 227 5.11 6.47 32.75
N ARG A 228 4.74 6.87 31.53
CA ARG A 228 5.24 8.08 30.87
C ARG A 228 4.10 9.07 30.70
N GLU A 229 4.40 10.35 30.93
CA GLU A 229 3.45 11.43 30.66
C GLU A 229 3.51 11.86 29.19
N GLY A 230 2.34 12.20 28.62
CA GLY A 230 2.20 12.85 27.31
C GLY A 230 1.83 11.94 26.14
N MET A 231 2.12 10.64 26.21
CA MET A 231 1.70 9.64 25.21
C MET A 231 1.52 8.29 25.92
N ASP A 232 0.28 7.82 26.04
CA ASP A 232 -0.06 6.62 26.82
C ASP A 232 0.63 5.36 26.26
N GLU A 233 0.78 5.31 24.93
CA GLU A 233 1.44 4.22 24.22
C GLU A 233 2.90 4.06 24.63
N CYS A 234 3.57 5.12 25.14
CA CYS A 234 4.93 5.03 25.67
C CYS A 234 5.06 4.14 26.92
N SER A 235 3.93 3.88 27.57
CA SER A 235 3.87 3.02 28.76
C SER A 235 3.68 1.54 28.40
N ASP A 236 3.41 1.21 27.13
CA ASP A 236 3.15 -0.17 26.66
C ASP A 236 4.02 -0.59 25.45
N GLY A 237 4.19 -1.89 25.23
CA GLY A 237 4.96 -2.46 24.13
C GLY A 237 6.50 -2.32 24.24
N LEU A 238 7.22 -2.67 23.18
CA LEU A 238 8.69 -2.60 23.12
C LEU A 238 9.17 -1.13 23.08
N ALA A 239 10.00 -0.74 24.04
CA ALA A 239 10.62 0.58 24.10
C ALA A 239 12.13 0.47 23.83
N VAL A 240 12.62 1.20 22.82
CA VAL A 240 14.04 1.25 22.46
C VAL A 240 14.64 2.58 22.90
N PRO A 241 15.53 2.60 23.91
CA PRO A 241 16.12 3.84 24.41
C PRO A 241 17.09 4.44 23.38
N PRO A 242 17.13 5.78 23.26
CA PRO A 242 18.03 6.46 22.34
C PRO A 242 19.46 6.49 22.90
N VAL A 243 20.28 5.56 22.41
CA VAL A 243 21.71 5.48 22.72
C VAL A 243 22.51 5.92 21.50
N LYS A 244 23.43 6.86 21.68
CA LYS A 244 24.22 7.42 20.58
C LYS A 244 24.92 6.32 19.77
N LEU A 245 24.91 6.46 18.44
CA LEU A 245 25.49 5.52 17.48
C LEU A 245 24.81 4.14 17.43
N THR A 246 23.63 3.97 18.05
CA THR A 246 22.81 2.77 17.86
C THR A 246 21.71 3.02 16.83
N ALA A 247 21.04 1.95 16.41
CA ALA A 247 19.97 2.02 15.43
C ALA A 247 18.85 1.01 15.72
N SER A 248 17.63 1.37 15.34
CA SER A 248 16.48 0.48 15.30
C SER A 248 16.15 0.15 13.84
N LEU A 249 16.17 -1.13 13.49
CA LEU A 249 15.80 -1.63 12.16
C LEU A 249 14.53 -2.45 12.29
N PHE A 250 13.50 -2.10 11.53
CA PHE A 250 12.22 -2.81 11.53
C PHE A 250 11.55 -2.81 10.17
N TYR A 251 10.81 -3.88 9.89
CA TYR A 251 10.05 -4.06 8.66
C TYR A 251 8.66 -3.46 8.84
N ALA A 252 8.24 -2.60 7.91
CA ALA A 252 6.89 -2.03 7.88
C ALA A 252 5.89 -2.91 7.12
N GLN A 253 6.39 -3.90 6.38
CA GLN A 253 5.59 -4.84 5.62
C GLN A 253 6.04 -6.29 5.89
N THR A 254 5.07 -7.19 5.82
CA THR A 254 5.27 -8.64 5.79
C THR A 254 6.00 -9.08 4.51
N PRO A 255 6.52 -10.32 4.44
CA PRO A 255 7.09 -10.87 3.20
C PRO A 255 6.13 -10.90 2.00
N MET A 256 4.83 -10.75 2.25
CA MET A 256 3.77 -10.70 1.24
C MET A 256 3.36 -9.27 0.87
N ASN A 257 4.12 -8.25 1.27
CA ASN A 257 3.87 -6.81 1.05
C ASN A 257 2.61 -6.24 1.73
N GLY A 258 1.94 -7.01 2.59
CA GLY A 258 0.92 -6.45 3.49
C GLY A 258 1.59 -5.61 4.58
N LEU A 259 0.98 -4.48 4.96
CA LEU A 259 1.42 -3.69 6.11
C LEU A 259 1.49 -4.59 7.35
N ASP A 260 2.54 -4.42 8.15
CA ASP A 260 2.72 -5.16 9.40
C ASP A 260 2.28 -4.29 10.58
N PRO A 261 1.15 -4.58 11.24
CA PRO A 261 0.71 -3.86 12.43
C PRO A 261 1.74 -3.78 13.54
N SER A 262 2.58 -4.81 13.71
CA SER A 262 3.60 -4.83 14.77
C SER A 262 4.71 -3.79 14.57
N SER A 263 4.79 -3.22 13.36
CA SER A 263 5.71 -2.15 12.98
C SER A 263 5.24 -0.75 13.37
N LEU A 264 4.00 -0.61 13.87
CA LEU A 264 3.49 0.66 14.38
C LEU A 264 4.45 1.18 15.46
N HIS A 265 4.94 2.39 15.26
CA HIS A 265 5.95 2.96 16.13
C HIS A 265 5.75 4.45 16.35
N GLY A 266 6.26 4.93 17.47
CA GLY A 266 6.23 6.33 17.86
C GLY A 266 7.54 6.78 18.49
N GLY A 267 7.72 8.09 18.59
CA GLY A 267 8.79 8.70 19.36
C GLY A 267 8.24 9.25 20.66
N CYS A 268 8.60 8.64 21.78
CA CYS A 268 8.19 9.11 23.09
C CYS A 268 8.79 10.50 23.39
N PRO A 269 8.07 11.37 24.11
CA PRO A 269 8.61 12.66 24.52
C PRO A 269 9.92 12.51 25.32
N PRO A 270 10.98 13.26 25.00
CA PRO A 270 12.13 13.40 25.88
C PRO A 270 11.72 14.03 27.21
N ALA A 271 11.94 13.34 28.32
CA ALA A 271 11.71 13.90 29.66
C ALA A 271 12.92 14.74 30.11
N LYS A 272 14.13 14.36 29.67
CA LYS A 272 15.37 15.11 29.95
C LYS A 272 16.30 15.12 28.75
N GLY A 273 16.71 16.33 28.35
CA GLY A 273 17.63 16.54 27.22
C GLY A 273 16.89 16.73 25.90
N ILE A 274 17.59 16.49 24.79
CA ILE A 274 17.06 16.61 23.42
C ILE A 274 17.38 15.31 22.68
N LYS A 275 16.48 14.79 21.86
CA LYS A 275 16.70 13.62 20.99
C LYS A 275 16.92 14.08 19.55
N PHE A 276 18.05 13.70 18.97
CA PHE A 276 18.34 13.81 17.55
C PHE A 276 18.34 12.41 16.93
N GLY A 277 17.65 12.29 15.80
CA GLY A 277 17.59 11.04 15.04
C GLY A 277 17.58 11.29 13.55
N ALA A 278 17.92 10.25 12.78
CA ALA A 278 17.81 10.24 11.32
C ALA A 278 17.11 8.97 10.85
N ASN A 279 16.20 9.11 9.90
CA ASN A 279 15.50 7.99 9.27
C ASN A 279 16.08 7.70 7.89
N SER A 280 16.33 6.42 7.62
CA SER A 280 16.54 5.90 6.28
C SER A 280 15.40 4.93 5.95
N PHE A 281 14.64 5.26 4.89
CA PHE A 281 13.53 4.45 4.40
C PHE A 281 13.97 3.65 3.18
N MET A 282 13.86 2.34 3.26
CA MET A 282 14.09 1.43 2.13
C MET A 282 12.73 1.03 1.57
N TRP A 283 12.53 1.23 0.28
CA TRP A 283 11.24 1.05 -0.38
C TRP A 283 11.13 -0.33 -1.02
N ASN A 284 9.90 -0.83 -1.17
CA ASN A 284 9.61 -2.07 -1.91
C ASN A 284 9.60 -1.85 -3.45
N ALA A 285 9.87 -0.62 -3.88
CA ALA A 285 9.96 -0.16 -5.25
C ALA A 285 11.01 0.95 -5.35
N ASP A 286 11.13 1.60 -6.51
CA ASP A 286 11.96 2.80 -6.64
C ASP A 286 11.50 3.89 -5.65
N ALA A 287 12.44 4.42 -4.86
CA ALA A 287 12.11 5.29 -3.73
C ALA A 287 11.62 6.68 -4.18
N ASP A 288 12.16 7.22 -5.28
CA ASP A 288 11.78 8.53 -5.78
C ASP A 288 10.40 8.46 -6.43
N GLU A 289 10.15 7.43 -7.24
CA GLU A 289 8.83 7.22 -7.82
C GLU A 289 7.78 6.83 -6.78
N GLY A 290 8.16 6.00 -5.80
CA GLY A 290 7.29 5.61 -4.69
C GLY A 290 6.90 6.82 -3.85
N ALA A 291 7.85 7.69 -3.51
CA ALA A 291 7.55 8.95 -2.83
C ALA A 291 6.65 9.87 -3.68
N ASN A 292 6.82 9.91 -5.01
CA ASN A 292 6.00 10.75 -5.88
C ASN A 292 4.56 10.26 -5.94
N ALA A 293 4.35 8.94 -5.95
CA ALA A 293 3.02 8.33 -5.90
C ALA A 293 2.24 8.71 -4.62
N TRP A 294 2.93 9.19 -3.58
CA TRP A 294 2.33 9.70 -2.33
C TRP A 294 2.43 11.22 -2.17
N GLY A 295 2.81 11.96 -3.24
CA GLY A 295 2.99 13.41 -3.20
C GLY A 295 4.17 13.89 -2.34
N LEU A 296 5.11 13.01 -2.02
CA LEU A 296 6.27 13.28 -1.15
C LEU A 296 7.55 13.66 -1.92
N SER A 297 7.56 13.52 -3.25
CA SER A 297 8.68 13.90 -4.11
C SER A 297 8.19 14.47 -5.46
N GLU A 298 9.09 15.14 -6.16
CA GLU A 298 8.79 15.80 -7.44
C GLU A 298 8.80 14.81 -8.62
N ASP A 299 7.96 15.07 -9.63
CA ASP A 299 8.05 14.36 -10.92
C ASP A 299 9.18 14.97 -11.75
N ILE A 300 10.35 14.32 -11.74
CA ILE A 300 11.53 14.84 -12.44
C ILE A 300 11.40 14.66 -13.97
N LYS A 301 10.56 13.73 -14.45
CA LYS A 301 10.28 13.56 -15.89
C LYS A 301 9.39 14.66 -16.46
N ALA A 302 8.59 15.32 -15.63
CA ALA A 302 7.81 16.49 -16.04
C ALA A 302 8.69 17.71 -16.42
N ARG A 303 9.95 17.75 -15.97
CA ARG A 303 10.85 18.92 -16.14
C ARG A 303 11.64 18.95 -17.45
N GLY A 304 11.73 17.82 -18.16
CA GLY A 304 12.64 17.67 -19.29
C GLY A 304 14.10 17.56 -18.84
N ASN A 305 14.71 16.39 -19.07
CA ASN A 305 16.08 15.99 -18.68
C ASN A 305 16.44 16.15 -17.19
N PRO A 306 16.29 15.08 -16.38
CA PRO A 306 16.94 14.99 -15.08
C PRO A 306 18.47 14.96 -15.24
N VAL A 307 19.19 15.82 -14.53
CA VAL A 307 20.58 15.53 -14.16
C VAL A 307 20.51 14.51 -13.04
N ILE A 308 20.85 13.25 -13.33
CA ILE A 308 21.03 12.22 -12.32
C ILE A 308 22.32 12.57 -11.56
N LEU A 309 22.20 13.02 -10.31
CA LEU A 309 23.33 13.05 -9.40
C LEU A 309 23.43 11.66 -8.76
N VAL A 310 24.53 10.97 -9.07
CA VAL A 310 24.97 9.70 -8.46
C VAL A 310 25.42 9.93 -7.03
#